data_AF-A0A3A4ATF1-F1
#
_entry.id   AF-A0A3A4ATF1-F1
#
_cell.length_a   1.000
_cell.length_b   1.000
_cell.length_c   1.000
_cell.angle_alpha   90.00
_cell.angle_beta   90.00
_cell.angle_gamma   90.00
#
_symmetry.space_group_name_H-M   'P 1'
#
loop_
_entity.id
_entity.type
_entity.pdbx_description
1 polymer ?
#
loop_
_entity_poly.entity_id
_entity_poly.type
_entity_poly.pdbx_seq_one_letter_code
_entity_poly.pdbx_strand_id
1 'polypeptide(L)' 'MARCDVCGNDYDRTFAVRTSDGRDFTFDSVECAASAIAPECAHCGCRILGHGVETQEGTTYCCAACARQSGAEAIRA' A
#
# COMPACT_ATOMS: atom_id res chain seq x y z
N MET A 1 17.66 -9.51 -16.92
CA MET A 1 17.92 -8.41 -15.94
C MET A 1 17.13 -8.78 -14.69
N ALA A 2 16.75 -7.87 -13.80
CA ALA A 2 15.86 -8.29 -12.72
C ALA A 2 14.42 -8.39 -13.25
N ARG A 3 13.64 -9.35 -12.73
CA ARG A 3 12.27 -9.58 -13.16
C ARG A 3 11.31 -8.95 -12.15
N CYS A 4 10.27 -8.28 -12.62
CA CYS A 4 9.22 -7.77 -11.74
C CYS A 4 8.48 -8.93 -11.07
N ASP A 5 8.34 -8.88 -9.74
CA ASP A 5 7.66 -9.90 -8.95
C ASP A 5 6.14 -9.95 -9.18
N VAL A 6 5.58 -8.91 -9.81
CA VAL A 6 4.14 -8.79 -10.07
C VAL A 6 3.78 -9.17 -11.49
N CYS A 7 4.30 -8.45 -12.48
CA CYS A 7 3.92 -8.65 -13.88
C CYS A 7 4.85 -9.63 -14.62
N GLY A 8 6.00 -10.00 -14.04
CA GLY A 8 6.96 -10.90 -14.66
C GLY A 8 7.80 -10.29 -15.79
N ASN A 9 7.69 -8.98 -16.05
CA ASN A 9 8.50 -8.28 -17.05
C ASN A 9 9.99 -8.31 -16.66
N ASP A 10 10.86 -8.60 -17.63
CA ASP A 10 12.32 -8.52 -17.47
C ASP A 10 12.81 -7.20 -18.05
N TYR A 11 13.33 -6.32 -17.19
CA TYR A 11 13.60 -4.93 -17.55
C TYR A 11 14.86 -4.38 -16.85
N ASP A 12 15.54 -3.43 -17.49
CA ASP A 12 16.78 -2.88 -16.95
C ASP A 12 16.60 -1.92 -15.78
N ARG A 13 15.44 -1.25 -15.71
CA ARG A 13 15.16 -0.20 -14.72
C ARG A 13 14.24 -0.65 -13.61
N THR A 14 14.35 -1.91 -13.21
CA THR A 14 13.72 -2.39 -11.98
C THR A 14 14.30 -1.71 -10.75
N PHE A 15 13.52 -1.66 -9.68
CA PHE A 15 13.94 -1.18 -8.37
C PHE A 15 13.53 -2.17 -7.28
N ALA A 16 14.28 -2.17 -6.17
CA ALA A 16 14.03 -3.02 -5.03
C ALA A 16 13.28 -2.26 -3.92
N VAL A 17 12.36 -2.95 -3.25
CA VAL A 17 11.66 -2.44 -2.06
C VAL A 17 11.79 -3.47 -0.95
N ARG A 18 12.24 -3.03 0.23
CA ARG A 18 12.22 -3.81 1.46
C ARG A 18 11.09 -3.29 2.35
N THR A 19 10.15 -4.15 2.69
CA THR A 19 9.01 -3.80 3.56
C THR A 19 9.39 -3.96 5.04
N SER A 20 8.61 -3.35 5.93
CA SER A 20 8.85 -3.35 7.38
C SER A 20 8.76 -4.74 8.03
N ASP A 21 8.02 -5.66 7.43
CA ASP A 21 7.95 -7.06 7.81
C ASP A 21 9.09 -7.92 7.23
N GLY A 22 10.08 -7.29 6.59
CA GLY A 22 11.32 -7.93 6.15
C GLY A 22 11.26 -8.63 4.79
N ARG A 23 10.18 -8.45 4.01
CA ARG A 23 10.11 -8.96 2.64
C ARG A 23 10.87 -8.05 1.69
N ASP A 24 11.54 -8.66 0.72
CA ASP A 24 12.20 -7.98 -0.39
C ASP A 24 11.43 -8.24 -1.67
N PHE A 25 11.21 -7.17 -2.44
CA PHE A 25 10.55 -7.23 -3.74
C PHE A 25 11.36 -6.48 -4.79
N THR A 26 11.21 -6.91 -6.05
CA THR A 26 11.68 -6.24 -7.25
C THR A 26 10.49 -5.84 -8.10
N PHE A 27 10.40 -4.56 -8.47
CA PHE A 27 9.34 -4.05 -9.34
C PHE A 27 9.92 -3.29 -10.53
N ASP A 28 9.22 -3.29 -11.65
CA ASP A 28 9.56 -2.51 -12.85
C ASP A 28 8.77 -1.19 -12.96
N SER A 29 7.75 -1.01 -12.10
CA SER A 29 6.87 0.14 -12.10
C SER A 29 6.28 0.40 -10.72
N VAL A 30 5.95 1.68 -10.45
CA VAL A 30 5.29 2.10 -9.21
C VAL A 30 3.89 1.47 -9.09
N GLU A 31 3.20 1.26 -10.21
CA GLU A 31 1.89 0.59 -10.22
C GLU A 31 1.99 -0.87 -9.76
N CYS A 32 2.99 -1.62 -10.24
CA CYS A 32 3.25 -2.98 -9.75
C CYS A 32 3.56 -2.97 -8.25
N ALA A 33 4.44 -2.07 -7.80
CA ALA A 33 4.76 -1.94 -6.38
C ALA A 33 3.49 -1.65 -5.55
N ALA A 34 2.73 -0.61 -5.92
CA ALA A 34 1.48 -0.23 -5.27
C ALA A 34 0.48 -1.40 -5.23
N SER A 35 0.36 -2.14 -6.34
CA SER A 35 -0.59 -3.24 -6.44
C SER A 35 -0.32 -4.37 -5.43
N ALA A 36 0.95 -4.57 -5.08
CA ALA A 36 1.41 -5.67 -4.24
C ALA A 36 1.57 -5.29 -2.76
N ILE A 37 2.00 -4.05 -2.46
CA ILE A 37 2.42 -3.68 -1.11
C ILE A 37 1.60 -2.55 -0.47
N ALA A 38 0.83 -1.79 -1.24
CA ALA A 38 0.06 -0.69 -0.66
C ALA A 38 -1.14 -1.25 0.13
N PRO A 39 -1.38 -0.77 1.36
CA PRO A 39 -2.56 -1.16 2.12
C PRO A 39 -3.83 -0.67 1.43
N GLU A 40 -4.92 -1.41 1.63
CA GLU A 40 -6.24 -1.05 1.11
C GLU A 40 -7.07 -0.34 2.18
N CYS A 41 -7.83 0.68 1.77
CA CYS A 41 -8.77 1.35 2.65
C CYS A 41 -9.87 0.39 3.08
N ALA A 42 -10.07 0.21 4.38
CA ALA A 42 -11.10 -0.67 4.91
C ALA A 42 -12.55 -0.27 4.54
N HIS A 43 -12.77 0.96 4.07
CA HIS A 43 -14.09 1.44 3.62
C HIS A 43 -14.29 1.28 2.10
N CYS A 44 -13.40 1.89 1.30
CA CYS A 44 -13.62 2.01 -0.15
C CYS A 44 -12.74 1.09 -0.99
N GLY A 45 -11.83 0.32 -0.38
CA GLY A 45 -10.94 -0.61 -1.06
C GLY A 45 -9.87 0.03 -1.94
N CYS A 46 -9.76 1.37 -1.99
CA CYS A 46 -8.68 1.98 -2.74
C CYS A 46 -7.33 1.75 -2.05
N ARG A 47 -6.27 1.64 -2.84
CA ARG A 47 -4.90 1.53 -2.34
C ARG A 47 -4.44 2.87 -1.77
N ILE A 48 -3.85 2.83 -0.58
CA ILE A 48 -3.37 4.00 0.13
C ILE A 48 -1.91 4.23 -0.28
N LEU A 49 -1.70 5.19 -1.17
CA LEU A 49 -0.36 5.55 -1.68
C LEU A 49 0.26 6.77 -0.98
N GLY A 50 -0.53 7.47 -0.16
CA GLY A 50 -0.13 8.64 0.60
C GLY A 50 -0.36 8.44 2.10
N HIS A 51 -0.54 9.54 2.82
CA HIS A 51 -0.82 9.51 4.26
C HIS A 51 -2.28 9.11 4.50
N GLY A 52 -2.50 7.85 4.87
CA GLY A 52 -3.79 7.37 5.36
C GLY A 52 -4.07 7.85 6.78
N VAL A 53 -5.15 7.35 7.36
CA VAL A 53 -5.43 7.46 8.78
C VAL A 53 -5.66 6.08 9.38
N GLU A 54 -5.32 5.91 10.64
CA GLU A 54 -5.40 4.62 11.32
C GLU A 54 -6.14 4.76 12.65
N THR A 55 -6.94 3.75 13.00
CA THR A 55 -7.55 3.64 14.34
C THR A 55 -6.54 3.10 15.36
N GLN A 56 -6.87 3.15 16.65
CA GLN A 56 -6.01 2.58 17.69
C GLN A 56 -5.85 1.06 17.57
N GLU A 57 -6.86 0.39 17.00
CA GLU A 57 -6.87 -1.05 16.71
C GLU A 57 -6.14 -1.42 15.42
N GLY A 58 -5.57 -0.46 14.70
CA GLY A 58 -4.80 -0.71 13.47
C GLY A 58 -5.62 -0.76 12.19
N THR A 59 -6.90 -0.36 12.20
CA THR A 59 -7.69 -0.31 10.95
C THR A 59 -7.29 0.92 10.15
N THR A 60 -6.84 0.72 8.91
CA THR A 60 -6.34 1.80 8.05
C THR A 60 -7.39 2.25 7.02
N TYR A 61 -7.46 3.56 6.79
CA TYR A 61 -8.33 4.21 5.80
C TYR A 61 -7.54 5.19 4.95
N CYS A 62 -7.97 5.40 3.71
CA CYS A 62 -7.32 6.37 2.82
C CYS A 62 -7.49 7.83 3.26
N CYS A 63 -8.54 8.12 4.07
CA CYS A 63 -8.80 9.45 4.58
C CYS A 63 -9.75 9.43 5.78
N ALA A 64 -9.78 10.54 6.51
CA ALA A 64 -10.66 10.74 7.66
C ALA A 64 -12.16 10.68 7.33
N ALA A 65 -12.56 10.92 6.07
CA ALA A 65 -13.96 10.78 5.66
C ALA A 65 -14.38 9.30 5.55
N CYS A 66 -13.53 8.45 5.00
CA CYS A 66 -13.76 6.99 4.95
C CYS A 66 -13.82 6.42 6.36
N ALA A 67 -12.87 6.78 7.22
CA ALA A 67 -12.85 6.33 8.61
C ALA A 67 -14.16 6.66 9.36
N ARG A 68 -14.63 7.91 9.27
CA ARG A 68 -15.89 8.34 9.91
C ARG A 68 -17.12 7.62 9.34
N GLN A 69 -17.17 7.38 8.04
CA GLN A 69 -18.26 6.62 7.42
C GLN A 69 -18.29 5.16 7.87
N SER A 70 -17.13 4.59 8.22
CA SER A 70 -17.02 3.27 8.83
C SER A 70 -17.17 3.27 10.36
N GLY A 71 -17.52 4.40 10.97
CA GLY A 71 -17.75 4.51 12.42
C GLY A 71 -16.47 4.65 13.27
N ALA A 72 -15.32 4.94 12.68
CA ALA A 72 -14.10 5.21 13.44
C ALA A 72 -14.13 6.62 14.05
N GLU A 73 -14.02 6.70 15.37
CA GLU A 73 -14.10 7.97 16.12
C GLU A 73 -12.71 8.54 16.45
N ALA A 74 -11.77 7.69 16.88
CA ALA A 74 -10.41 8.07 17.21
C ALA A 74 -9.43 7.58 16.12
N ILE A 75 -8.93 8.51 15.32
CA ILE A 75 -7.97 8.25 14.23
C ILE A 75 -6.71 9.11 14.36
N ARG A 76 -5.57 8.56 13.93
CA ARG A 76 -4.28 9.25 13.80
C ARG A 76 -3.84 9.27 12.33
N ALA A 77 -3.05 10.26 11.96
CA ALA A 77 -2.38 10.37 10.66
C ALA A 77 -0.92 9.93 10.77
#